data_AF-A0A0U2WAS6-F1
#
_entry.id   AF-A0A0U2WAS6-F1
#
_cell.length_a   1.000
_cell.length_b   1.000
_cell.length_c   1.000
_cell.angle_alpha   90.00
_cell.angle_beta   90.00
_cell.angle_gamma   90.00
#
_symmetry.space_group_name_H-M   'P 1'
#
loop_
_entity.id
_entity.type
_entity.pdbx_description
1 polymer ?
#
loop_
_entity_poly.entity_id
_entity_poly.type
_entity_poly.pdbx_seq_one_letter_code
_entity_poly.pdbx_strand_id
1 'polypeptide(L)' 'MSADHLFYIIYDEFSISICTQFDEVIDAVTGGAFIYGYTDDEAMAYEMMKDCFNKVELENNN' A
#
# COMPACT_ATOMS: atom_id res chain seq x y z
N MET A 1 -6.61 -16.16 -18.87
CA MET A 1 -5.80 -15.87 -17.67
C MET A 1 -6.60 -14.87 -16.88
N SER A 2 -7.13 -15.27 -15.73
CA SER A 2 -7.78 -14.33 -14.82
C SER A 2 -6.71 -13.32 -14.44
N ALA A 3 -6.93 -12.04 -14.72
CA ALA A 3 -6.07 -11.01 -14.15
C ALA A 3 -6.33 -11.09 -12.65
N ASP A 4 -5.40 -11.67 -11.90
CA ASP A 4 -5.49 -11.69 -10.44
C ASP A 4 -5.52 -10.23 -10.00
N HIS A 5 -6.65 -9.78 -9.47
CA HIS A 5 -6.84 -8.41 -9.01
C HIS A 5 -6.02 -8.23 -7.74
N LEU A 6 -4.76 -7.83 -7.91
CA LEU A 6 -3.86 -7.54 -6.82
C LEU A 6 -4.10 -6.11 -6.31
N PHE A 7 -4.18 -6.00 -4.99
CA PHE A 7 -4.24 -4.77 -4.23
C PHE A 7 -2.87 -4.53 -3.61
N TYR A 8 -2.25 -3.42 -3.99
CA TYR A 8 -0.94 -2.99 -3.51
C TYR A 8 -1.13 -1.89 -2.48
N ILE A 9 -0.55 -2.08 -1.29
CA ILE A 9 -0.56 -1.09 -0.24
C ILE A 9 0.72 -0.28 -0.37
N ILE A 10 0.58 0.98 -0.74
CA ILE A 10 1.69 1.94 -0.82
C ILE A 10 1.51 3.03 0.23
N TYR A 11 2.61 3.57 0.72
CA TYR A 11 2.59 4.68 1.66
C TYR A 11 3.76 5.62 1.41
N ASP A 12 3.55 6.89 1.73
CA ASP A 12 4.58 7.91 1.82
C ASP A 12 4.52 8.57 3.20
N GLU A 13 5.23 9.67 3.36
CA GLU A 13 5.28 10.43 4.62
C GLU A 13 3.95 11.11 4.99
N PHE A 14 2.99 11.23 4.06
CA PHE A 14 1.73 11.95 4.24
C PHE A 14 0.48 11.08 4.11
N SER A 15 0.58 9.94 3.42
CA SER A 15 -0.59 9.18 2.98
C SER A 15 -0.32 7.69 2.82
N ILE A 16 -1.40 6.91 2.89
CA ILE A 16 -1.42 5.48 2.61
C ILE A 16 -2.52 5.24 1.59
N SER A 17 -2.24 4.48 0.54
CA SER A 17 -3.16 4.23 -0.57
C SER A 17 -3.16 2.76 -0.98
N ILE A 18 -4.31 2.28 -1.46
CA ILE A 18 -4.45 0.97 -2.08
C ILE A 18 -4.52 1.17 -3.60
N CYS A 19 -3.54 0.65 -4.33
CA CYS A 19 -3.48 0.67 -5.79
C CYS A 19 -3.85 -0.70 -6.34
N THR A 20 -4.56 -0.75 -7.47
CA THR A 20 -4.87 -2.00 -8.19
C THR A 20 -4.13 -2.13 -9.51
N GLN A 21 -3.52 -1.04 -9.98
CA GLN A 21 -2.73 -0.99 -11.19
C GLN A 21 -1.24 -0.92 -10.84
N PHE A 22 -0.45 -1.82 -11.42
CA PHE A 22 0.98 -1.88 -11.14
C PHE A 22 1.73 -0.63 -11.67
N ASP A 23 1.26 -0.03 -12.76
CA ASP A 23 1.85 1.21 -13.31
C ASP A 23 1.75 2.36 -12.30
N GLU A 24 0.61 2.50 -11.61
CA GLU A 24 0.42 3.51 -10.54
C GLU A 24 1.36 3.26 -9.36
N VAL A 25 1.62 1.99 -9.03
CA VAL A 25 2.56 1.62 -7.96
C VAL A 25 3.98 2.04 -8.33
N ILE A 26 4.41 1.77 -9.58
CA ILE A 26 5.74 2.17 -10.07
C ILE A 26 5.89 3.69 -10.04
N ASP A 27 4.89 4.43 -10.50
CA ASP A 27 4.92 5.89 -10.52
C ASP A 27 5.04 6.45 -9.11
N ALA A 28 4.24 5.92 -8.16
CA ALA A 28 4.31 6.34 -6.76
C ALA A 28 5.68 6.03 -6.12
N VAL A 29 6.22 4.84 -6.36
CA VAL A 29 7.54 4.45 -5.82
C VAL A 29 8.67 5.29 -6.43
N THR A 30 8.59 5.59 -7.72
CA THR A 30 9.54 6.51 -8.38
C THR A 30 9.43 7.93 -7.82
N GLY A 31 8.22 8.32 -7.39
CA GLY A 31 7.93 9.56 -6.69
C GLY A 31 8.38 9.60 -5.23
N GLY A 32 8.89 8.50 -4.67
CA GLY A 32 9.40 8.42 -3.30
C GLY A 32 8.49 7.68 -2.31
N ALA A 33 7.39 7.08 -2.77
CA ALA A 33 6.57 6.20 -1.93
C ALA A 33 7.24 4.83 -1.71
N PHE A 34 6.78 4.12 -0.68
CA PHE A 34 7.21 2.78 -0.32
C PHE A 34 6.06 1.79 -0.47
N ILE A 35 6.39 0.55 -0.82
CA ILE A 35 5.41 -0.56 -0.86
C ILE A 35 5.42 -1.23 0.51
N TYR A 36 4.28 -1.25 1.18
CA TYR A 36 4.07 -2.01 2.41
C TYR A 36 3.87 -3.49 2.12
N GLY A 37 3.06 -3.81 1.09
CA GLY A 37 2.79 -5.18 0.68
C GLY A 37 1.72 -5.25 -0.41
N TYR A 38 1.30 -6.47 -0.75
CA TYR A 38 0.22 -6.72 -1.71
C TYR A 38 -0.59 -7.96 -1.32
N THR A 39 -1.83 -8.03 -1.80
CA THR A 39 -2.74 -9.17 -1.60
C THR A 39 -3.75 -9.26 -2.75
N ASP A 40 -4.33 -10.42 -2.98
CA ASP A 40 -5.43 -10.65 -3.92
C ASP A 40 -6.82 -10.57 -3.26
N ASP A 41 -6.87 -10.36 -1.94
CA ASP A 41 -8.10 -10.22 -1.16
C ASP A 41 -8.32 -8.77 -0.69
N GLU A 42 -9.44 -8.18 -1.10
CA GLU A 42 -9.79 -6.79 -0.78
C GLU A 42 -9.92 -6.55 0.73
N ALA A 43 -10.52 -7.48 1.47
CA ALA A 43 -10.67 -7.34 2.92
C ALA A 43 -9.30 -7.38 3.62
N MET A 44 -8.41 -8.25 3.17
CA MET A 44 -7.03 -8.28 3.64
C MET A 44 -6.27 -7.00 3.29
N ALA A 45 -6.51 -6.40 2.11
CA ALA A 45 -5.87 -5.15 1.71
C ALA A 45 -6.22 -4.00 2.68
N TYR A 46 -7.49 -3.94 3.11
CA TYR A 46 -7.94 -2.98 4.11
C TYR A 46 -7.30 -3.21 5.49
N GLU A 47 -7.14 -4.47 5.92
CA GLU A 47 -6.46 -4.77 7.19
C GLU A 47 -4.96 -4.41 7.11
N MET A 48 -4.29 -4.74 6.01
CA MET A 48 -2.89 -4.35 5.77
C MET A 48 -2.71 -2.83 5.74
N MET A 49 -3.68 -2.09 5.19
CA MET A 49 -3.66 -0.63 5.21
C MET A 49 -3.73 -0.07 6.64
N LYS A 50 -4.59 -0.62 7.50
CA LYS A 50 -4.67 -0.22 8.92
C LYS A 50 -3.39 -0.56 9.67
N ASP A 51 -2.82 -1.73 9.41
CA ASP A 51 -1.54 -2.14 10.01
C ASP A 51 -0.40 -1.23 9.57
N CYS A 52 -0.37 -0.86 8.29
CA CYS A 52 0.56 0.13 7.76
C CYS A 52 0.41 1.48 8.47
N PHE A 53 -0.82 1.95 8.68
CA PHE A 53 -1.10 3.19 9.40
C PHE A 53 -0.55 3.16 10.83
N ASN A 54 -0.87 2.11 11.59
CA ASN A 54 -0.39 1.95 12.96
C ASN A 54 1.15 1.93 13.03
N LYS A 55 1.80 1.26 12.06
CA LYS A 55 3.27 1.21 11.98
C LYS A 55 3.86 2.61 11.74
N VAL A 56 3.34 3.35 10.76
CA VAL A 56 3.83 4.69 10.42
C VAL A 56 3.59 5.67 11.58
N GLU A 57 2.44 5.60 12.24
CA GLU A 57 2.18 6.40 13.45
C GLU A 57 3.14 6.07 14.60
N LEU A 58 3.46 4.79 14.81
CA LEU A 58 4.43 4.38 15.84
C LEU A 58 5.86 4.85 15.53
N GLU A 59 6.26 4.87 14.26
CA GLU A 59 7.55 5.38 13.82
C GLU A 59 7.64 6.91 13.98
N ASN A 60 6.56 7.64 13.71
CA ASN A 60 6.52 9.10 13.82
C ASN A 60 6.38 9.65 15.25
N ASN A 61 5.89 8.84 16.21
CA ASN A 61 5.69 9.23 17.60
C ASN A 61 6.89 8.87 18.53
N ASN A 62 7.98 8.32 18.00
CA ASN A 62 9.22 8.00 18.72
C ASN A 62 10.36 8.95 18.35
#